data_AF-A0A422PEE1-F1
#
_entry.id   AF-A0A422PEE1-F1
#
_cell.length_a   1.000
_cell.length_b   1.000
_cell.length_c   1.000
_cell.angle_alpha   90.00
_cell.angle_beta   90.00
_cell.angle_gamma   90.00
#
_symmetry.space_group_name_H-M   'P 1'
#
loop_
_entity.id
_entity.type
_entity.pdbx_description
1 polymer ?
#
loop_
_entity_poly.entity_id
_entity_poly.type
_entity_poly.pdbx_seq_one_letter_code
_entity_poly.pdbx_strand_id
1 'polypeptide(L)'
;MERSGEMSLEERRRRQRRRRLAAKPPETRRRRLQYSRRHNEKDGRLLYCDYCDLFVSSGQRPWLQHLGGVRHMEAMESYYATVEARDPAWVNALREDVARAHVEEHVRQHHLLAGKGASVPMPAMTLGYVGHQGIVVGGTQLSSATHVSVGKSNSNHRGGSSAQRGSPSVRVGGLLVAAATPPVVRVDGKALPLPQGKQTMHRP
;
A
#
# COMPACT_ATOMS: atom_id res chain seq x y z
N MET A 1 -7.57 -21.23 35.26
CA MET A 1 -7.42 -21.64 33.85
C MET A 1 -8.81 -21.80 33.30
N GLU A 2 -9.29 -20.97 32.36
CA GLU A 2 -10.28 -21.30 31.32
C GLU A 2 -10.34 -20.11 30.34
N ARG A 3 -9.77 -20.27 29.14
CA ARG A 3 -9.95 -19.34 28.02
C ARG A 3 -10.68 -20.11 26.93
N SER A 4 -11.98 -20.25 27.09
CA SER A 4 -12.85 -20.77 26.05
C SER A 4 -13.03 -19.69 24.99
N GLY A 5 -12.09 -19.64 24.04
CA GLY A 5 -12.19 -18.76 22.88
C GLY A 5 -13.36 -19.22 22.01
N GLU A 6 -14.48 -18.51 22.09
CA GLU A 6 -15.63 -18.72 21.23
C GLU A 6 -15.21 -18.59 19.77
N MET A 7 -15.09 -19.73 19.09
CA MET A 7 -14.81 -19.74 17.67
C MET A 7 -16.06 -19.31 16.91
N SER A 8 -15.94 -18.19 16.21
CA SER A 8 -16.97 -17.69 15.29
C SER A 8 -17.54 -18.83 14.41
N LEU A 9 -18.86 -18.81 14.23
CA LEU A 9 -19.58 -19.74 13.34
C LEU A 9 -18.95 -19.80 11.94
N GLU A 10 -18.40 -18.68 11.47
CA GLU A 10 -17.72 -18.60 10.19
C GLU A 10 -16.40 -19.36 10.18
N GLU A 11 -15.61 -19.27 11.25
CA GLU A 11 -14.37 -20.03 11.43
C GLU A 11 -14.66 -21.53 11.57
N ARG A 12 -15.76 -21.92 12.26
CA ARG A 12 -16.22 -23.31 12.32
C ARG A 12 -16.60 -23.83 10.93
N ARG A 13 -17.35 -23.07 10.13
CA ARG A 13 -17.69 -23.43 8.73
C ARG A 13 -16.44 -23.54 7.86
N ARG A 14 -15.48 -22.62 8.00
CA ARG A 14 -14.20 -22.63 7.29
C ARG A 14 -13.40 -23.90 7.60
N ARG A 15 -13.28 -24.27 8.88
CA ARG A 15 -12.61 -25.50 9.32
C ARG A 15 -13.31 -26.76 8.84
N GLN A 16 -14.65 -26.81 8.93
CA GLN A 16 -15.43 -27.97 8.46
C GLN A 16 -15.30 -28.15 6.94
N ARG A 17 -15.28 -27.05 6.18
CA ARG A 17 -15.01 -27.06 4.74
C ARG A 17 -13.60 -27.56 4.43
N ARG A 18 -12.58 -27.10 5.17
CA ARG A 18 -11.18 -27.59 5.04
C ARG A 18 -11.09 -29.09 5.30
N ARG A 19 -11.72 -29.59 6.38
CA ARG A 19 -11.78 -31.03 6.70
C ARG A 19 -12.45 -31.84 5.59
N ARG A 20 -13.60 -31.37 5.07
CA ARG A 20 -14.30 -32.02 3.95
C ARG A 20 -13.46 -32.04 2.66
N LEU A 21 -12.67 -30.99 2.41
CA LEU A 21 -11.78 -30.94 1.24
C LEU A 21 -10.54 -31.81 1.41
N ALA A 22 -9.99 -31.90 2.63
CA ALA A 22 -8.86 -32.75 2.97
C ALA A 22 -9.23 -34.24 2.97
N ALA A 23 -10.46 -34.58 3.36
CA ALA A 23 -10.98 -35.95 3.32
C ALA A 23 -11.24 -36.48 1.90
N LYS A 24 -11.21 -35.61 0.87
CA LYS A 24 -11.36 -36.07 -0.51
C LYS A 24 -10.05 -36.69 -1.00
N PRO A 25 -10.11 -37.89 -1.62
CA PRO A 25 -8.94 -38.51 -2.22
C PRO A 25 -8.26 -37.56 -3.21
N PRO A 26 -6.91 -37.56 -3.28
CA PRO A 26 -6.18 -36.76 -4.25
C PRO A 26 -6.61 -37.08 -5.69
N GLU A 27 -6.96 -38.32 -5.99
CA GLU A 27 -7.45 -38.75 -7.30
C GLU A 27 -8.77 -38.10 -7.69
N THR A 28 -9.74 -38.02 -6.78
CA THR A 28 -11.02 -37.34 -7.03
C THR A 28 -10.82 -35.86 -7.33
N ARG A 29 -9.85 -35.23 -6.64
CA ARG A 29 -9.47 -33.85 -6.90
C ARG A 29 -8.83 -33.69 -8.29
N ARG A 30 -7.92 -34.59 -8.68
CA ARG A 30 -7.30 -34.62 -10.02
C ARG A 30 -8.34 -34.80 -11.12
N ARG A 31 -9.25 -35.78 -11.00
CA ARG A 31 -10.32 -36.00 -11.99
C ARG A 31 -11.20 -34.77 -12.18
N ARG A 32 -11.58 -34.09 -11.09
CA ARG A 32 -12.38 -32.85 -11.15
C ARG A 32 -11.63 -31.72 -11.86
N LEU A 33 -10.34 -31.56 -11.59
CA LEU A 33 -9.51 -30.55 -12.25
C LEU A 33 -9.35 -30.84 -13.75
N GLN A 34 -9.12 -32.10 -14.13
CA GLN A 34 -9.04 -32.51 -15.54
C GLN A 34 -10.37 -32.29 -16.28
N TYR A 35 -11.49 -32.65 -15.65
CA TYR A 35 -12.82 -32.40 -16.22
C TYR A 35 -13.05 -30.90 -16.43
N SER A 36 -12.75 -30.08 -15.41
CA SER A 36 -12.84 -28.62 -15.53
C SER A 36 -11.93 -28.06 -16.62
N ARG A 37 -10.71 -28.59 -16.77
CA ARG A 37 -9.77 -28.17 -17.82
C ARG A 37 -10.32 -28.47 -19.21
N ARG A 38 -10.78 -29.70 -19.46
CA ARG A 38 -11.34 -30.10 -20.75
C ARG A 38 -12.56 -29.26 -21.14
N HIS A 39 -13.43 -28.94 -20.18
CA HIS A 39 -14.56 -28.05 -20.42
C HIS A 39 -14.12 -26.64 -20.75
N ASN A 40 -13.20 -26.06 -19.97
CA ASN A 40 -12.69 -24.72 -20.25
C ASN A 40 -11.97 -24.65 -21.61
N GLU A 41 -11.26 -25.71 -22.00
CA GLU A 41 -10.61 -25.80 -23.32
C GLU A 41 -11.64 -25.84 -24.45
N LYS A 42 -12.67 -26.70 -24.33
CA LYS A 42 -13.78 -26.78 -25.29
C LYS A 42 -14.53 -25.45 -25.43
N ASP A 43 -14.72 -24.74 -24.33
CA ASP A 43 -15.48 -23.49 -24.28
C ASP A 43 -14.63 -22.25 -24.62
N GLY A 44 -13.34 -22.39 -24.91
CA GLY A 44 -12.44 -21.27 -25.17
C GLY A 44 -12.19 -20.38 -23.94
N ARG A 45 -12.38 -20.90 -22.74
CA ARG A 45 -12.29 -20.19 -21.45
C ARG A 45 -10.94 -20.39 -20.77
N LEU A 46 -9.87 -20.50 -21.55
CA LEU A 46 -8.50 -20.60 -21.04
C LEU A 46 -7.71 -19.36 -21.45
N LEU A 47 -7.05 -18.74 -20.48
CA LEU A 47 -6.04 -17.71 -20.67
C LEU A 47 -4.67 -18.32 -20.44
N TYR A 48 -3.72 -17.95 -21.28
CA TYR A 48 -2.32 -18.31 -21.09
C TYR A 48 -1.65 -17.31 -20.14
N CYS A 49 -0.82 -17.81 -19.23
CA CYS A 49 0.01 -16.98 -18.36
C CYS A 49 1.47 -17.14 -18.78
N ASP A 50 2.06 -16.05 -19.29
CA ASP A 50 3.43 -16.04 -19.81
C ASP A 50 4.48 -16.36 -18.74
N TYR A 51 4.26 -15.94 -17.49
CA TYR A 51 5.19 -16.22 -16.40
C TYR A 51 5.20 -17.68 -15.97
N CYS A 52 4.05 -18.37 -16.04
CA CYS A 52 3.89 -19.71 -15.49
C CYS A 52 3.89 -20.84 -16.54
N ASP A 53 3.94 -20.49 -17.83
CA ASP A 53 3.77 -21.43 -18.96
C ASP A 53 2.58 -22.39 -18.75
N LEU A 54 1.43 -21.79 -18.41
CA LEU A 54 0.23 -22.54 -18.02
C LEU A 54 -1.04 -21.88 -18.53
N PHE A 55 -1.97 -22.71 -19.00
CA PHE A 55 -3.36 -22.32 -19.23
C PHE A 55 -4.19 -22.32 -17.96
N VAL A 56 -4.76 -21.17 -17.63
CA VAL A 56 -5.63 -20.92 -16.47
C VAL A 56 -7.03 -20.61 -16.96
N SER A 57 -8.06 -20.99 -16.20
CA SER A 57 -9.43 -20.61 -16.55
C SER A 57 -9.60 -19.09 -16.58
N SER A 58 -10.27 -18.57 -17.61
CA SER A 58 -10.59 -17.15 -17.80
C SER A 58 -11.61 -16.60 -16.79
N GLY A 59 -12.19 -17.47 -15.94
CA GLY A 59 -13.06 -17.02 -14.87
C GLY A 59 -12.33 -16.09 -13.90
N GLN A 60 -12.97 -15.00 -13.49
CA GLN A 60 -12.37 -13.99 -12.60
C GLN A 60 -11.76 -14.60 -11.32
N ARG A 61 -12.49 -15.50 -10.65
CA ARG A 61 -12.02 -16.13 -9.40
C ARG A 61 -10.79 -17.02 -9.61
N PRO A 62 -10.78 -18.01 -10.52
CA PRO A 62 -9.58 -18.82 -10.76
C PRO A 62 -8.40 -18.00 -11.30
N TRP A 63 -8.66 -16.98 -12.11
CA TRP A 63 -7.61 -16.07 -12.61
C TRP A 63 -6.96 -15.27 -11.48
N LEU A 64 -7.75 -14.59 -10.63
CA LEU A 64 -7.21 -13.87 -9.47
C LEU A 64 -6.52 -14.80 -8.46
N GLN A 65 -7.05 -16.01 -8.27
CA GLN A 65 -6.41 -17.01 -7.41
C GLN A 65 -5.05 -17.45 -7.97
N HIS A 66 -4.92 -17.52 -9.30
CA HIS A 66 -3.66 -17.81 -9.96
C HIS A 66 -2.65 -16.68 -9.78
N LEU A 67 -3.05 -15.43 -10.06
CA LEU A 67 -2.19 -14.25 -9.92
C LEU A 67 -1.70 -14.05 -8.47
N GLY A 68 -2.57 -14.28 -7.49
CA GLY A 68 -2.21 -14.24 -6.06
C GLY A 68 -1.56 -15.52 -5.54
N GLY A 69 -1.22 -16.48 -6.41
CA GLY A 69 -0.61 -17.74 -6.03
C GLY A 69 0.90 -17.62 -5.88
N VAL A 70 1.46 -18.33 -4.89
CA VAL A 70 2.90 -18.34 -4.59
C VAL A 70 3.74 -18.64 -5.83
N ARG A 71 3.36 -19.68 -6.60
CA ARG A 71 4.08 -20.05 -7.84
C ARG A 71 4.10 -18.94 -8.89
N HIS A 72 3.04 -18.14 -8.98
CA HIS A 72 3.00 -17.04 -9.94
C HIS A 72 3.90 -15.89 -9.48
N MET A 73 3.86 -15.56 -8.20
CA MET A 73 4.75 -14.54 -7.63
C MET A 73 6.23 -14.93 -7.78
N GLU A 74 6.60 -16.18 -7.47
CA GLU A 74 7.98 -16.67 -7.66
C GLU A 74 8.43 -16.63 -9.14
N ALA A 75 7.54 -17.01 -10.06
CA ALA A 75 7.83 -16.97 -11.49
C ALA A 75 7.98 -15.53 -12.02
N MET A 76 7.15 -14.62 -11.54
CA MET A 76 7.24 -13.19 -11.85
C MET A 76 8.54 -12.59 -11.30
N GLU A 77 8.88 -12.84 -10.04
CA GLU A 77 10.10 -12.35 -9.40
C GLU A 77 11.36 -12.84 -10.11
N SER A 78 11.43 -14.14 -10.43
CA SER A 78 12.56 -14.72 -11.16
C SER A 78 12.70 -14.15 -12.58
N TYR A 79 11.59 -13.89 -13.26
CA TYR A 79 11.60 -13.19 -14.55
C TYR A 79 12.23 -11.81 -14.42
N TYR A 80 11.74 -10.96 -13.52
CA TYR A 80 12.28 -9.60 -13.36
C TYR A 80 13.72 -9.60 -12.83
N ALA A 81 14.12 -10.55 -11.99
CA ALA A 81 15.52 -10.71 -11.57
C ALA A 81 16.44 -11.02 -12.75
N THR A 82 15.99 -11.87 -13.68
CA THR A 82 16.75 -12.18 -14.90
C THR A 82 16.85 -10.97 -15.82
N VAL A 83 15.76 -10.19 -15.95
CA VAL A 83 15.78 -8.97 -16.75
C VAL A 83 16.65 -7.90 -16.09
N GLU A 84 16.61 -7.73 -14.78
CA GLU A 84 17.44 -6.78 -14.02
C GLU A 84 18.93 -7.08 -14.18
N ALA A 85 19.31 -8.36 -14.21
CA ALA A 85 20.69 -8.77 -14.48
C ALA A 85 21.17 -8.44 -15.90
N ARG A 86 20.24 -8.34 -16.87
CA ARG A 86 20.54 -8.06 -18.28
C ARG A 86 20.45 -6.58 -18.64
N ASP A 87 19.42 -5.90 -18.13
CA ASP A 87 19.12 -4.49 -18.35
C ASP A 87 18.49 -3.87 -17.09
N PRO A 88 19.34 -3.41 -16.15
CA PRO A 88 18.86 -2.79 -14.92
C PRO A 88 18.22 -1.41 -15.17
N ALA A 89 18.59 -0.72 -16.26
CA ALA A 89 18.06 0.60 -16.57
C ALA A 89 16.57 0.51 -16.94
N TRP A 90 16.20 -0.51 -17.72
CA TRP A 90 14.81 -0.76 -18.07
C TRP A 90 13.95 -1.13 -16.84
N VAL A 91 14.47 -1.99 -15.95
CA VAL A 91 13.75 -2.35 -14.72
C VAL A 91 13.57 -1.13 -13.81
N ASN A 92 14.59 -0.27 -13.72
CA ASN A 92 14.48 0.98 -12.96
C ASN A 92 13.44 1.93 -13.55
N ALA A 93 13.39 2.08 -14.88
CA ALA A 93 12.36 2.89 -15.54
C ALA A 93 10.95 2.39 -15.22
N LEU A 94 10.72 1.07 -15.24
CA LEU A 94 9.44 0.49 -14.82
C LEU A 94 9.11 0.80 -13.35
N ARG A 95 10.10 0.70 -12.45
CA ARG A 95 9.90 1.02 -11.03
C ARG A 95 9.53 2.49 -10.83
N GLU A 96 10.16 3.39 -11.58
CA GLU A 96 9.84 4.82 -11.57
C GLU A 96 8.43 5.12 -12.10
N ASP A 97 8.02 4.46 -13.19
CA ASP A 97 6.67 4.61 -13.74
C ASP A 97 5.61 4.09 -12.77
N VAL A 98 5.84 2.94 -12.13
CA VAL A 98 4.94 2.39 -11.10
C VAL A 98 4.86 3.31 -9.88
N ALA A 99 5.98 3.86 -9.45
CA ALA A 99 6.02 4.81 -8.34
C ALA A 99 5.25 6.09 -8.68
N ARG A 100 5.41 6.61 -9.90
CA ARG A 100 4.68 7.77 -10.40
C ARG A 100 3.17 7.51 -10.43
N ALA A 101 2.75 6.39 -11.01
CA ALA A 101 1.34 6.01 -11.07
C ALA A 101 0.71 5.86 -9.68
N HIS A 102 1.45 5.35 -8.69
CA HIS A 102 0.97 5.28 -7.30
C HIS A 102 0.76 6.67 -6.70
N VAL A 103 1.68 7.62 -6.95
CA VAL A 103 1.54 9.00 -6.48
C VAL A 103 0.34 9.67 -7.14
N GLU A 104 0.17 9.51 -8.45
CA GLU A 104 -0.97 10.05 -9.20
C GLU A 104 -2.31 9.50 -8.68
N GLU A 105 -2.39 8.19 -8.45
CA GLU A 105 -3.58 7.55 -7.91
C GLU A 105 -3.87 8.02 -6.49
N HIS A 106 -2.85 8.16 -5.64
CA HIS A 106 -3.00 8.72 -4.30
C HIS A 106 -3.55 10.16 -4.33
N VAL A 107 -3.03 11.00 -5.22
CA VAL A 107 -3.52 12.37 -5.44
C VAL A 107 -4.98 12.36 -5.89
N ARG A 108 -5.31 11.48 -6.85
CA ARG A 108 -6.68 11.33 -7.37
C ARG A 108 -7.66 10.91 -6.27
N GLN A 109 -7.30 9.93 -5.47
CA GLN A 109 -8.11 9.47 -4.33
C GLN A 109 -8.28 10.57 -3.28
N HIS A 110 -7.23 11.32 -2.98
CA HIS A 110 -7.31 12.45 -2.05
C HIS A 110 -8.26 13.53 -2.54
N HIS A 111 -8.18 13.92 -3.83
CA HIS A 111 -9.09 14.91 -4.41
C HIS A 111 -10.56 14.44 -4.41
N LEU A 112 -10.81 13.12 -4.55
CA LEU A 112 -12.16 12.57 -4.45
C LEU A 112 -12.75 12.72 -3.04
N LEU A 113 -11.92 12.58 -2.00
CA LEU A 113 -12.37 12.64 -0.59
C LEU A 113 -12.39 14.07 -0.04
N ALA A 114 -11.37 14.87 -0.35
CA ALA A 114 -11.16 16.21 0.21
C ALA A 114 -11.65 17.35 -0.70
N GLY A 115 -12.02 17.04 -1.94
CA GLY A 115 -12.45 18.00 -2.95
C GLY A 115 -11.34 18.40 -3.94
N LYS A 116 -11.75 18.86 -5.13
CA LYS A 116 -10.83 19.34 -6.18
C LYS A 116 -10.05 20.56 -5.68
N GLY A 117 -8.73 20.54 -5.82
CA GLY A 117 -7.83 21.63 -5.37
C GLY A 117 -7.38 21.52 -3.91
N ALA A 118 -7.79 20.48 -3.18
CA ALA A 118 -7.24 20.19 -1.86
C ALA A 118 -5.76 19.81 -1.97
N SER A 119 -4.89 20.45 -1.19
CA SER A 119 -3.47 20.11 -1.12
C SER A 119 -3.29 18.66 -0.65
N VAL A 120 -2.61 17.83 -1.44
CA VAL A 120 -2.29 16.45 -1.05
C VAL A 120 -1.12 16.48 -0.07
N PRO A 121 -1.24 15.89 1.13
CA PRO A 121 -0.14 15.82 2.07
C PRO A 121 0.96 14.95 1.46
N MET A 122 2.11 15.55 1.16
CA MET A 122 3.28 14.81 0.71
C MET A 122 4.13 14.38 1.92
N PRO A 123 4.62 13.12 1.94
CA PRO A 123 5.58 12.71 2.95
C PRO A 123 6.89 13.49 2.80
N ALA A 124 7.65 13.60 3.89
CA ALA A 124 8.95 14.24 3.85
C ALA A 124 9.94 13.40 3.02
N MET A 125 10.50 13.98 1.97
CA MET A 125 11.43 13.33 1.05
C MET A 125 12.78 14.05 1.06
N THR A 126 13.88 13.32 1.14
CA THR A 126 15.23 13.88 1.02
C THR A 126 15.62 13.89 -0.45
N LEU A 127 15.77 15.08 -1.06
CA LEU A 127 16.06 15.24 -2.50
C LEU A 127 17.56 15.28 -2.82
N GLY A 128 18.41 15.50 -1.82
CA GLY A 128 19.85 15.60 -2.02
C GLY A 128 20.56 16.05 -0.75
N TYR A 129 21.88 16.20 -0.84
CA TYR A 129 22.71 16.64 0.27
C TYR A 129 23.56 17.84 -0.15
N VAL A 130 23.68 18.82 0.75
CA VAL A 130 24.68 19.90 0.68
C VAL A 130 25.72 19.60 1.76
N GLY A 131 26.87 19.04 1.36
CA GLY A 131 27.84 18.48 2.31
C GLY A 131 27.23 17.33 3.11
N HIS A 132 27.16 17.46 4.44
CA HIS A 132 26.54 16.48 5.34
C HIS A 132 25.05 16.74 5.64
N GLN A 133 24.45 17.77 5.05
CA GLN A 133 23.09 18.19 5.36
C GLN A 133 22.11 17.77 4.27
N GLY A 134 21.07 17.01 4.62
CA GLY A 134 20.01 16.62 3.69
C GLY A 134 19.05 17.78 3.39
N ILE A 135 18.67 17.92 2.11
CA ILE A 135 17.59 18.79 1.65
C ILE A 135 16.30 18.00 1.73
N VAL A 136 15.40 18.39 2.62
CA VAL A 136 14.12 17.71 2.83
C VAL A 136 12.98 18.57 2.29
N VAL A 137 12.10 17.96 1.48
CA VAL A 137 10.93 18.60 0.86
C VAL A 137 9.67 17.82 1.21
N GLY A 138 8.60 18.54 1.57
CA GLY A 138 7.31 17.96 1.91
C GLY A 138 7.19 17.58 3.39
N GLY A 139 5.95 17.56 3.90
CA GLY A 139 5.60 17.17 5.27
C GLY A 139 6.35 17.91 6.40
N THR A 140 6.02 17.57 7.64
CA THR A 140 6.91 17.78 8.79
C THR A 140 7.48 16.41 9.15
N GLN A 141 8.81 16.24 9.15
CA GLN A 141 9.39 15.06 9.81
C GLN A 141 8.93 15.05 11.27
N LEU A 142 8.55 13.88 11.81
CA LEU A 142 8.61 13.72 13.26
C LEU A 142 10.04 14.04 13.63
N SER A 143 10.25 15.05 14.46
CA SER A 143 11.54 15.39 15.01
C SER A 143 12.06 14.20 15.82
N SER A 144 12.68 13.22 15.17
CA SER A 144 13.62 12.35 15.85
C SER A 144 14.83 13.24 16.14
N ALA A 145 14.87 13.72 17.38
CA ALA A 145 16.00 14.42 17.94
C ALA A 145 17.28 13.64 17.60
N THR A 146 18.14 14.22 16.76
CA THR A 146 19.51 13.78 16.59
C THR A 146 20.26 14.07 17.88
N HIS A 147 20.43 13.07 18.74
CA HIS A 147 21.64 12.91 19.55
C HIS A 147 21.91 11.41 19.76
N VAL A 148 23.14 11.03 19.47
CA VAL A 148 23.76 9.74 19.71
C VAL A 148 23.62 9.33 21.19
N SER A 149 23.09 8.13 21.46
CA SER A 149 23.42 7.36 22.67
C SER A 149 22.94 5.91 22.55
N VAL A 150 23.84 4.98 22.87
CA VAL A 150 23.64 3.53 22.98
C VAL A 150 22.75 3.23 24.19
N GLY A 151 21.68 2.47 24.00
CA GLY A 151 20.88 1.97 25.13
C GLY A 151 19.61 1.23 24.73
N LYS A 152 19.65 -0.11 24.87
CA LYS A 152 18.49 -1.02 24.90
C LYS A 152 17.32 -0.41 25.68
N SER A 153 16.14 -0.30 25.06
CA SER A 153 14.85 -0.47 25.75
C SER A 153 13.71 -0.62 24.75
N ASN A 154 12.91 -1.65 25.01
CA ASN A 154 11.74 -2.09 24.29
C ASN A 154 10.54 -1.25 24.73
N SER A 155 9.88 -0.52 23.82
CA SER A 155 8.53 -0.02 24.07
C SER A 155 7.69 0.04 22.79
N ASN A 156 6.63 -0.76 22.82
CA ASN A 156 5.48 -0.68 21.92
C ASN A 156 4.83 0.71 22.05
N HIS A 157 5.01 1.56 21.05
CA HIS A 157 4.12 2.71 20.86
C HIS A 157 3.22 2.47 19.65
N ARG A 158 1.95 2.21 19.95
CA ARG A 158 0.82 2.44 19.05
C ARG A 158 0.87 3.91 18.63
N GLY A 159 1.45 4.19 17.47
CA GLY A 159 1.47 5.51 16.86
C GLY A 159 0.06 5.88 16.42
N GLY A 160 -0.60 6.74 17.21
CA GLY A 160 -1.81 7.41 16.80
C GLY A 160 -1.53 8.23 15.54
N SER A 161 -2.33 7.99 14.51
CA SER A 161 -2.40 8.82 13.30
C SER A 161 -2.88 10.22 13.69
N SER A 162 -1.97 11.09 14.13
CA SER A 162 -2.23 12.52 14.17
C SER A 162 -2.33 12.98 12.72
N ALA A 163 -3.49 13.53 12.36
CA ALA A 163 -3.74 14.09 11.03
C ALA A 163 -2.61 15.07 10.69
N GLN A 164 -1.78 14.70 9.72
CA GLN A 164 -0.69 15.50 9.20
C GLN A 164 -1.26 16.72 8.47
N ARG A 165 -1.67 17.74 9.24
CA ARG A 165 -1.95 19.10 8.74
C ARG A 165 -0.64 19.88 8.73
N GLY A 166 0.30 19.49 7.88
CA GLY A 166 1.53 20.25 7.63
C GLY A 166 1.47 20.90 6.27
N SER A 167 1.66 22.22 6.20
CA SER A 167 1.90 22.91 4.93
C SER A 167 3.23 22.42 4.32
N PRO A 168 3.33 22.27 2.99
CA PRO A 168 4.58 21.86 2.36
C PRO A 168 5.70 22.84 2.70
N SER A 169 6.87 22.30 3.03
CA SER A 169 8.05 23.08 3.43
C SER A 169 9.34 22.48 2.87
N VAL A 170 10.37 23.32 2.76
CA VAL A 170 11.73 22.97 2.34
C VAL A 170 12.67 23.28 3.51
N ARG A 171 13.51 22.31 3.87
CA ARG A 171 14.50 22.45 4.93
C ARG A 171 15.90 22.05 4.47
N VAL A 172 16.92 22.72 5.00
CA VAL A 172 18.34 22.40 4.80
C VAL A 172 18.98 22.26 6.18
N GLY A 173 19.52 21.08 6.49
CA GLY A 173 20.13 20.83 7.81
C GLY A 173 19.15 20.97 8.98
N GLY A 174 17.85 20.72 8.75
CA GLY A 174 16.78 20.91 9.75
C GLY A 174 16.22 22.35 9.83
N LEU A 175 16.92 23.33 9.26
CA LEU A 175 16.47 24.71 9.21
C LEU A 175 15.37 24.89 8.15
N LEU A 176 14.29 25.58 8.51
CA LEU A 176 13.21 25.91 7.59
C LEU A 176 13.66 27.01 6.62
N VAL A 177 13.74 26.67 5.34
CA VAL A 177 14.18 27.58 4.26
C VAL A 177 12.99 28.14 3.49
N ALA A 178 11.94 27.34 3.30
CA ALA A 178 10.70 27.81 2.69
C ALA A 178 9.50 27.05 3.27
N ALA A 179 8.37 27.73 3.45
CA ALA A 179 7.09 27.10 3.77
C ALA A 179 6.01 27.72 2.87
N ALA A 180 5.08 26.90 2.39
CA ALA A 180 3.90 27.44 1.72
C ALA A 180 3.11 28.28 2.72
N THR A 181 2.95 29.57 2.41
CA THR A 181 2.10 30.47 3.18
C THR A 181 0.66 29.95 3.08
N PRO A 182 -0.04 29.68 4.19
CA PRO A 182 -1.43 29.24 4.12
C PRO A 182 -2.27 30.34 3.43
N PRO A 183 -3.26 29.97 2.59
CA PRO A 183 -4.09 30.96 1.93
C PRO A 183 -4.84 31.78 2.98
N VAL A 184 -4.68 33.10 2.92
CA VAL A 184 -5.37 34.04 3.80
C VAL A 184 -6.66 34.47 3.10
N VAL A 185 -7.81 34.05 3.63
CA VAL A 185 -9.10 34.60 3.19
C VAL A 185 -9.26 35.97 3.83
N ARG A 186 -9.27 37.02 3.00
CA ARG A 186 -9.55 38.40 3.41
C ARG A 186 -11.00 38.71 3.10
N VAL A 187 -11.76 39.12 4.12
CA VAL A 187 -13.08 39.74 3.96
C VAL A 187 -12.95 41.15 4.52
N ASP A 188 -13.28 42.17 3.72
CA ASP A 188 -13.17 43.60 4.06
C ASP A 188 -11.82 44.03 4.65
N GLY A 189 -10.72 43.59 4.02
CA GLY A 189 -9.37 44.01 4.40
C GLY A 189 -8.84 43.42 5.71
N LYS A 190 -9.65 42.65 6.46
CA LYS A 190 -9.22 41.95 7.67
C LYS A 190 -8.95 40.47 7.37
N ALA A 191 -7.76 39.99 7.74
CA ALA A 191 -7.42 38.57 7.66
C ALA A 191 -8.18 37.81 8.75
N LEU A 192 -9.05 36.88 8.36
CA LEU A 192 -9.73 36.00 9.32
C LEU A 192 -8.77 34.87 9.73
N PRO A 193 -8.55 34.63 11.04
CA PRO A 193 -7.85 33.43 11.47
C PRO A 193 -8.69 32.20 11.09
N LEU A 194 -8.06 31.22 10.44
CA LEU A 194 -8.70 29.95 10.11
C LEU A 194 -9.30 29.33 11.40
N PRO A 195 -10.55 28.82 11.38
CA PRO A 195 -11.12 28.18 12.55
C PRO A 195 -10.29 26.95 12.92
N GLN A 196 -9.61 27.02 14.07
CA GLN A 196 -9.14 25.83 14.77
C GLN A 196 -10.38 25.06 15.20
N GLY A 197 -10.68 23.96 14.51
CA GLY A 197 -11.77 23.07 14.87
C GLY A 197 -11.53 22.47 16.25
N LYS A 198 -12.02 23.15 17.31
CA LYS A 198 -12.28 22.53 18.60
C LYS A 198 -13.56 21.72 18.45
N GLN A 199 -13.42 20.40 18.29
CA GLN A 199 -14.54 19.49 18.48
C GLN A 199 -14.96 19.54 19.96
N THR A 200 -15.98 20.32 20.29
CA THR A 200 -16.70 20.16 21.55
C THR A 200 -17.75 19.08 21.34
N MET A 201 -17.44 17.87 21.81
CA MET A 201 -18.42 16.79 21.95
C MET A 201 -19.44 17.20 23.02
N HIS A 202 -20.62 17.67 22.60
CA HIS A 202 -21.80 17.65 23.46
C HIS A 202 -22.33 16.22 23.49
N ARG A 203 -22.30 15.60 24.67
CA ARG A 203 -22.99 14.33 24.95
C ARG A 203 -24.33 14.66 25.61
N PRO A 204 -25.44 14.00 25.24
CA PRO A 204 -26.70 14.12 25.96
C PRO A 204 -26.63 13.50 27.36
#